data_AF-A0AAE8F8L3-F1
#
_entry.id   AF-A0AAE8F8L3-F1
#
_cell.length_a   1.000
_cell.length_b   1.000
_cell.length_c   1.000
_cell.angle_alpha   90.00
_cell.angle_beta   90.00
_cell.angle_gamma   90.00
#
_symmetry.space_group_name_H-M   'P 1'
#
loop_
_entity.id
_entity.type
_entity.pdbx_description
1 polymer ?
#
loop_
_entity_poly.entity_id
_entity_poly.type
_entity_poly.pdbx_seq_one_letter_code
_entity_poly.pdbx_strand_id
1 'polypeptide(L)' 'MLQVPALPQGERRILRLDEVEAKSGFKRAHIYALMKKGEFPQALRLGVRAVGWDSVEVDLWISERLNNRVQQPALPRNV' A
#
# COMPACT_ATOMS: atom_id res chain seq x y z
N MET A 1 25.18 -7.40 -12.20
CA MET A 1 24.95 -6.24 -11.31
C MET A 1 23.45 -5.98 -11.30
N LEU A 2 22.84 -5.86 -10.12
CA LEU A 2 21.39 -5.92 -9.89
C LEU A 2 20.64 -4.87 -10.75
N GLN A 3 19.83 -5.36 -11.68
CA GLN A 3 18.92 -4.52 -12.44
C GLN A 3 17.78 -4.10 -11.53
N VAL A 4 17.81 -2.83 -11.11
CA VAL A 4 16.65 -2.19 -10.48
C VAL A 4 15.56 -2.17 -11.54
N PRO A 5 14.42 -2.88 -11.37
CA PRO A 5 13.38 -2.91 -12.39
C PRO A 5 12.89 -1.48 -12.60
N ALA A 6 12.88 -1.05 -13.86
CA ALA A 6 12.39 0.26 -14.27
C ALA A 6 10.95 0.42 -13.78
N LEU A 7 10.80 1.16 -12.68
CA LEU A 7 9.50 1.52 -12.14
C LEU A 7 8.71 2.22 -13.26
N PRO A 8 7.42 1.89 -13.43
CA PRO A 8 6.60 2.50 -14.46
C PRO A 8 6.71 4.02 -14.31
N GLN A 9 6.98 4.70 -15.42
CA GLN A 9 7.29 6.12 -15.55
C GLN A 9 6.06 7.02 -15.26
N GLY A 10 5.21 6.63 -14.32
CA GLY A 10 4.19 7.47 -13.70
C GLY A 10 4.76 8.05 -12.42
N GLU A 11 5.33 9.26 -12.54
CA GLU A 11 5.76 10.18 -11.48
C GLU A 11 5.73 9.59 -10.05
N ARG A 12 6.83 8.94 -9.66
CA ARG A 12 7.05 8.43 -8.30
C ARG A 12 6.94 9.60 -7.34
N ARG A 13 5.83 9.63 -6.60
CA ARG A 13 5.50 10.73 -5.69
C ARG A 13 5.26 10.18 -4.30
N ILE A 14 5.37 11.05 -3.32
CA ILE A 14 5.14 10.66 -1.94
C ILE A 14 3.69 10.97 -1.59
N LEU A 15 2.91 9.91 -1.39
CA LEU A 15 1.51 9.97 -1.01
C LEU A 15 1.38 10.38 0.44
N ARG A 16 0.49 11.34 0.72
CA ARG A 16 0.10 11.70 2.08
C ARG A 16 -0.88 10.65 2.64
N LEU A 17 -1.12 10.68 3.95
CA LEU A 17 -2.09 9.78 4.59
C LEU A 17 -3.45 9.82 3.88
N ASP A 18 -3.93 11.01 3.52
CA ASP A 18 -5.20 11.20 2.83
C ASP A 18 -5.26 10.49 1.46
N GLU A 19 -4.18 10.59 0.66
CA GLU A 19 -4.08 9.87 -0.62
C GLU A 19 -3.95 8.37 -0.43
N VAL A 20 -3.24 7.91 0.62
CA VAL A 20 -3.15 6.49 0.94
C VAL A 20 -4.50 5.95 1.41
N GLU A 21 -5.25 6.70 2.22
CA GLU A 21 -6.62 6.37 2.61
C GLU A 21 -7.53 6.26 1.37
N ALA A 22 -7.41 7.20 0.43
CA ALA A 22 -8.18 7.19 -0.83
C ALA A 22 -7.79 6.03 -1.76
N LYS A 23 -6.49 5.75 -1.95
CA LYS A 23 -6.00 4.64 -2.81
C LYS A 23 -6.33 3.28 -2.22
N SER A 24 -6.07 3.09 -0.94
CA SER A 24 -6.20 1.78 -0.28
C SER A 24 -7.63 1.49 0.18
N GLY A 25 -8.47 2.53 0.31
CA GLY A 25 -9.81 2.45 0.89
C GLY A 25 -9.83 2.17 2.40
N PHE A 26 -8.66 2.13 3.04
CA PHE A 26 -8.52 1.91 4.48
C PHE A 26 -8.44 3.23 5.23
N LYS A 27 -9.11 3.29 6.38
CA LYS A 27 -8.96 4.43 7.29
C LYS A 27 -7.59 4.42 7.98
N ARG A 28 -7.12 5.58 8.41
CA ARG A 28 -5.84 5.80 9.13
C ARG A 28 -5.53 4.73 10.18
N ALA A 29 -6.51 4.36 11.00
CA ALA A 29 -6.31 3.42 12.11
C ALA A 29 -5.93 2.03 11.59
N HIS A 30 -6.53 1.63 10.46
CA HIS A 30 -6.23 0.36 9.83
C HIS A 30 -4.88 0.41 9.11
N ILE A 31 -4.52 1.53 8.49
CA ILE A 31 -3.17 1.72 7.92
C ILE A 31 -2.12 1.55 9.01
N TYR A 32 -2.25 2.23 10.15
CA TYR A 32 -1.31 2.07 11.28
C TYR A 32 -1.31 0.65 11.85
N ALA A 33 -2.46 -0.04 11.88
CA ALA A 33 -2.53 -1.44 12.31
C ALA A 33 -1.78 -2.37 11.35
N LEU A 34 -1.93 -2.20 10.03
CA LEU A 34 -1.22 -2.99 9.03
C LEU A 34 0.29 -2.69 9.04
N MET A 35 0.67 -1.42 9.23
CA MET A 35 2.07 -1.03 9.43
C MET A 35 2.67 -1.74 10.66
N LYS A 36 1.92 -1.81 11.76
CA LYS A 36 2.36 -2.55 12.96
C LYS A 36 2.48 -4.06 12.72
N LYS A 37 1.64 -4.62 11.85
CA LYS A 37 1.72 -6.03 11.42
C LYS A 37 2.81 -6.31 10.39
N GLY A 38 3.45 -5.28 9.83
CA GLY A 38 4.37 -5.43 8.70
C GLY A 38 3.68 -5.79 7.40
N GLU A 39 2.34 -5.68 7.35
CA GLU A 39 1.52 -5.95 6.19
C GLU A 39 1.26 -4.69 5.35
N PHE A 40 1.89 -3.54 5.64
CA PHE A 40 1.74 -2.32 4.85
C PHE A 40 3.08 -1.59 4.75
N PRO A 41 3.37 -0.93 3.61
CA PRO A 41 4.62 -0.19 3.45
C PRO A 41 4.83 0.86 4.55
N GLN A 42 6.09 1.01 4.97
CA GLN A 42 6.43 1.98 6.00
C GLN A 42 6.30 3.41 5.48
N ALA A 43 5.91 4.32 6.37
CA ALA A 43 5.83 5.73 6.04
C ALA A 43 7.24 6.33 6.10
N LEU A 44 7.66 6.97 5.01
CA LEU A 44 8.83 7.82 4.98
C LEU A 44 8.55 9.13 5.72
N ARG A 45 9.43 9.47 6.66
CA ARG A 45 9.42 10.81 7.28
C ARG A 45 9.96 11.82 6.28
N LEU A 46 9.05 12.65 5.76
CA LEU A 46 9.37 13.77 4.88
C LEU A 46 9.89 14.99 5.66
N GLY A 47 9.53 15.09 6.94
CA GLY A 47 9.95 16.18 7.81
C GLY A 47 9.52 15.99 9.25
N VAL A 48 9.61 17.08 10.04
CA VAL A 48 9.39 17.05 11.49
C VAL A 48 7.97 16.60 11.88
N ARG A 49 6.97 16.97 11.10
CA ARG A 49 5.54 16.61 11.32
C ARG A 49 4.89 15.93 10.11
N ALA A 50 5.66 15.66 9.06
CA ALA A 50 5.14 15.13 7.81
C ALA A 50 5.69 13.72 7.57
N VAL A 51 4.76 12.79 7.35
CA VAL A 51 5.05 11.45 6.87
C VAL A 51 4.35 11.26 5.54
N GLY A 52 4.90 10.40 4.69
CA GLY A 52 4.29 10.02 3.44
C GLY A 52 4.75 8.64 3.00
N TRP A 53 4.07 8.07 2.03
CA TRP A 53 4.32 6.73 1.53
C TRP A 53 4.75 6.80 0.09
N ASP A 54 5.56 5.84 -0.32
CA ASP A 54 5.94 5.74 -1.71
C ASP A 54 4.74 5.31 -2.56
N SER A 55 4.43 6.08 -3.61
CA SER A 55 3.29 5.78 -4.47
C SER A 55 3.38 4.40 -5.13
N VAL A 56 4.60 3.94 -5.44
CA VAL A 56 4.84 2.65 -6.08
C VAL A 56 4.69 1.53 -5.05
N GLU A 57 5.27 1.67 -3.86
CA GLU A 57 5.12 0.64 -2.82
C GLU A 57 3.65 0.41 -2.44
N VAL A 58 2.88 1.50 -2.31
CA VAL A 58 1.44 1.40 -2.02
C VAL A 58 0.70 0.71 -3.17
N ASP A 59 1.03 1.04 -4.42
CA ASP A 59 0.39 0.45 -5.60
C ASP A 59 0.70 -1.04 -5.77
N LEU A 60 1.97 -1.41 -5.59
CA LEU A 60 2.43 -2.79 -5.56
C LEU A 60 1.72 -3.56 -4.45
N TRP A 61 1.64 -2.99 -3.24
CA TRP A 61 0.95 -3.62 -2.12
C TRP A 61 -0.54 -3.88 -2.41
N ILE A 62 -1.25 -2.90 -2.97
CA ILE A 62 -2.65 -3.06 -3.37
C ILE A 62 -2.78 -4.16 -4.42
N SER A 63 -1.89 -4.17 -5.42
CA SER A 63 -1.87 -5.16 -6.49
C SER A 63 -1.61 -6.57 -5.96
N GLU A 64 -0.65 -6.74 -5.04
CA GLU A 64 -0.38 -8.02 -4.37
C GLU A 64 -1.58 -8.50 -3.57
N ARG A 65 -2.27 -7.61 -2.84
CA ARG A 65 -3.50 -7.94 -2.12
C ARG A 65 -4.65 -8.33 -3.04
N LEU A 66 -4.81 -7.64 -4.17
CA LEU A 66 -5.81 -7.99 -5.18
C LEU A 66 -5.52 -9.38 -5.77
N ASN A 67 -4.27 -9.67 -6.13
CA ASN A 67 -3.85 -10.99 -6.60
C ASN A 67 -4.08 -12.08 -5.53
N ASN A 68 -3.79 -11.79 -4.26
CA ASN A 68 -4.04 -12.73 -3.16
C ASN A 68 -5.55 -12.92 -2.91
N ARG A 69 -6.38 -11.90 -3.16
CA ARG A 69 -7.84 -12.02 -3.11
C ARG A 69 -8.39 -12.90 -4.23
N VAL A 70 -7.79 -12.88 -5.43
CA VAL A 70 -8.12 -13.82 -6.52
C VAL A 70 -7.82 -15.27 -6.10
N GLN A 71 -6.89 -15.48 -5.16
CA GLN A 71 -6.60 -16.80 -4.59
C GLN A 71 -7.42 -17.18 -3.35
N GLN A 72 -8.29 -16.31 -2.83
CA GLN A 72 -9.29 -16.75 -1.85
C GLN A 72 -10.51 -17.27 -2.61
N PRO A 73 -10.69 -18.60 -2.74
CA PRO A 73 -11.94 -19.13 -3.25
C PRO A 73 -13.04 -18.60 -2.33
N ALA A 74 -14.00 -17.93 -2.94
CA ALA A 74 -15.20 -17.46 -2.28
C ALA A 74 -15.74 -18.58 -1.40
N LEU A 75 -15.69 -18.39 -0.08
CA LEU A 75 -16.34 -19.29 0.88
C LEU A 75 -17.80 -19.43 0.42
N PRO A 76 -18.31 -20.67 0.24
CA PRO A 76 -19.71 -20.86 -0.08
C PRO A 76 -20.53 -20.21 1.03
N ARG A 77 -21.33 -19.23 0.64
CA ARG A 77 -22.32 -18.58 1.48
C ARG A 77 -23.27 -19.67 1.95
N ASN A 78 -23.11 -20.13 3.19
CA ASN A 78 -24.02 -21.08 3.80
C ASN A 78 -25.45 -20.52 3.71
N VAL A 79 -26.30 -21.32 3.07
CA VAL A 79 -27.76 -21.16 3.00
C VAL A 79 -28.40 -21.63 4.28
#